data_AF-A0A950Z385-F1
#
_entry.id   AF-A0A950Z385-F1
#
_cell.length_a   1.000
_cell.length_b   1.000
_cell.length_c   1.000
_cell.angle_alpha   90.00
_cell.angle_beta   90.00
_cell.angle_gamma   90.00
#
_symmetry.space_group_name_H-M   'P 1'
#
loop_
_entity.id
_entity.type
_entity.pdbx_description
1 polymer ?
#
loop_
_entity_poly.entity_id
_entity_poly.type
_entity_poly.pdbx_seq_one_letter_code
_entity_poly.pdbx_strand_id
1 'polypeptide(L)'
;IVQGSWNWPFDIKDMDVYGRTGYVKTIKRDRIEVRKPGQDASQTAAASPPPAPYDDPLHYLAAVIRGEIQDDGLPSSLDTNLIVSEILDAARQSAQSGKSVRLPLPH
;
A
#
# COMPACT_ATOMS: atom_id res chain seq x y z
N ILE A 1 10.36 1.91 -0.63
CA ILE A 1 10.83 1.67 -2.02
C ILE A 1 9.79 0.80 -2.68
N VAL A 2 9.45 1.05 -3.95
CA VAL A 2 8.54 0.18 -4.72
C VAL A 2 9.37 -0.57 -5.75
N GLN A 3 9.25 -1.90 -5.80
CA GLN A 3 9.96 -2.75 -6.75
C GLN A 3 8.95 -3.61 -7.51
N GLY A 4 8.62 -3.19 -8.73
CA GLY A 4 7.80 -3.95 -9.66
C GLY A 4 8.66 -4.70 -10.67
N SER A 5 8.33 -5.95 -10.96
CA SER A 5 8.91 -6.68 -12.09
C SER A 5 7.88 -7.66 -12.65
N TRP A 6 7.91 -7.81 -13.97
CA TRP A 6 7.09 -8.75 -14.72
C TRP A 6 7.81 -10.08 -14.98
N ASN A 7 9.06 -10.22 -14.53
CA ASN A 7 9.91 -11.39 -14.77
C ASN A 7 10.08 -12.26 -13.51
N TRP A 8 9.23 -12.08 -12.50
CA TRP A 8 9.25 -12.96 -11.33
C TRP A 8 8.67 -14.33 -11.70
N PRO A 9 9.26 -15.44 -11.23
CA PRO A 9 8.73 -16.78 -11.47
C PRO A 9 7.45 -17.09 -10.68
N PHE A 10 7.03 -16.22 -9.76
CA PHE A 10 5.82 -16.34 -8.95
C PHE A 10 5.31 -14.97 -8.48
N ASP A 11 4.11 -14.94 -7.91
CA ASP A 11 3.47 -13.74 -7.38
C ASP A 11 4.19 -13.22 -6.13
N ILE A 12 4.61 -11.95 -6.18
CA ILE A 12 5.14 -11.22 -5.02
C ILE A 12 4.20 -10.05 -4.74
N LYS A 13 3.61 -10.05 -3.54
CA LYS A 13 2.74 -8.99 -3.01
C LYS A 13 3.07 -8.75 -1.54
N ASP A 14 4.35 -8.51 -1.29
CA ASP A 14 4.88 -8.28 0.04
C ASP A 14 5.12 -6.79 0.26
N MET A 15 4.94 -6.33 1.49
CA MET A 15 5.21 -4.97 1.94
C MET A 15 6.00 -5.03 3.25
N ASP A 16 7.13 -4.33 3.28
CA ASP A 16 8.03 -4.29 4.42
C ASP A 16 8.01 -2.89 5.03
N VAL A 17 7.68 -2.80 6.32
CA VAL A 17 7.67 -1.56 7.11
C VAL A 17 8.68 -1.68 8.24
N TYR A 18 9.68 -0.81 8.21
CA TYR A 18 10.70 -0.73 9.24
C TYR A 18 10.44 0.47 10.14
N GLY A 19 10.25 0.21 11.43
CA GLY A 19 10.13 1.22 12.47
C GLY A 19 11.34 1.21 13.40
N ARG A 20 11.40 2.20 14.29
CA ARG A 20 12.44 2.30 15.32
C ARG A 20 12.51 1.08 16.25
N THR A 21 11.38 0.39 16.43
CA THR A 21 11.20 -0.69 17.42
C THR A 21 10.90 -2.04 16.77
N GLY A 22 11.24 -2.23 15.51
CA GLY A 22 11.05 -3.50 14.80
C GLY A 22 10.63 -3.33 13.35
N TYR A 23 10.28 -4.45 12.73
CA TYR A 23 9.70 -4.46 11.38
C TYR A 23 8.43 -5.29 11.33
N VAL A 24 7.61 -5.00 10.33
CA VAL A 24 6.48 -5.81 9.90
C VAL A 24 6.63 -6.07 8.41
N LYS A 25 6.49 -7.33 8.01
CA LYS A 25 6.46 -7.76 6.62
C LYS A 25 5.13 -8.45 6.35
N THR A 26 4.42 -8.06 5.29
CA THR A 26 3.32 -8.87 4.76
C THR A 26 3.87 -9.99 3.90
N ILE A 27 3.31 -11.18 4.03
CA ILE A 27 3.66 -12.34 3.19
C ILE A 27 2.38 -12.76 2.46
N LYS A 28 2.30 -12.45 1.17
CA LYS A 28 1.07 -12.59 0.38
C LYS A 28 -0.11 -11.85 1.05
N ARG A 29 -1.30 -12.47 1.07
CA ARG A 29 -2.56 -11.81 1.50
C ARG A 29 -2.83 -11.92 3.00
N ASP A 30 -2.41 -13.01 3.63
CA ASP A 30 -3.02 -13.51 4.86
C ASP A 30 -2.01 -13.81 5.97
N ARG A 31 -0.74 -13.39 5.80
CA ARG A 31 0.31 -13.59 6.80
C ARG A 31 1.10 -12.32 7.02
N ILE A 32 1.50 -12.12 8.27
CA ILE A 32 2.44 -11.09 8.68
C ILE A 32 3.60 -11.74 9.42
N GLU A 33 4.79 -11.22 9.17
CA GLU A 33 6.01 -11.53 9.91
C GLU A 33 6.42 -10.28 10.70
N VAL A 34 6.62 -10.43 12.00
CA VAL A 34 6.98 -9.33 12.91
C VAL A 34 8.24 -9.69 13.67
N ARG A 35 9.14 -8.71 13.81
CA ARG A 35 10.28 -8.83 14.71
C ARG A 35 10.51 -7.54 15.48
N LYS A 36 10.72 -7.67 16.78
CA LYS A 36 11.04 -6.58 17.72
C LYS A 36 12.46 -6.76 18.30
N PRO A 37 13.07 -5.69 18.83
CA PRO A 37 14.33 -5.78 19.58
C PRO A 37 14.26 -6.82 20.70
N GLY A 38 15.33 -7.60 20.86
CA GLY A 38 15.41 -8.66 21.88
C GLY A 38 14.73 -9.98 21.51
N GLN A 39 14.15 -10.11 20.30
CA GLN A 39 13.67 -11.39 19.80
C GLN A 39 14.74 -12.10 18.96
N ASP A 40 15.03 -13.35 19.33
CA ASP A 40 15.99 -14.20 18.62
C ASP A 40 15.52 -14.55 17.19
N ALA A 41 14.21 -14.68 17.00
CA ALA A 41 13.59 -14.96 15.71
C ALA A 41 12.36 -14.07 15.47
N SER A 42 12.00 -13.90 14.20
CA SER A 42 10.72 -13.30 13.82
C SER A 42 9.55 -14.25 14.09
N GLN A 43 8.38 -13.68 14.29
CA GLN A 43 7.14 -14.41 14.54
C GLN A 43 6.21 -14.21 13.35
N THR A 44 5.69 -15.31 12.81
CA THR A 44 4.67 -15.28 11.75
C THR A 44 3.30 -15.50 12.37
N ALA A 45 2.32 -14.68 11.96
CA ALA A 45 0.93 -14.81 12.35
C ALA A 45 0.00 -14.66 11.14
N ALA A 46 -1.22 -15.19 11.26
CA ALA A 46 -2.27 -14.93 10.27
C ALA A 46 -2.71 -13.46 10.35
N ALA A 47 -2.87 -12.83 9.20
CA ALA A 47 -3.48 -11.51 9.07
C ALA A 47 -5.00 -11.70 9.00
N SER A 48 -5.73 -10.96 9.83
CA SER A 48 -7.18 -10.89 9.71
C SER A 48 -7.56 -10.04 8.49
N PRO A 49 -8.59 -10.44 7.73
CA PRO A 49 -9.10 -9.59 6.67
C PRO A 49 -9.65 -8.28 7.25
N PRO A 50 -9.66 -7.18 6.46
CA PRO A 50 -10.35 -5.96 6.87
C PRO A 50 -11.84 -6.25 7.16
N PRO A 51 -12.45 -5.55 8.12
CA PRO A 51 -13.90 -5.65 8.33
C PRO A 51 -14.66 -4.92 7.21
N ALA A 52 -15.91 -5.33 6.97
CA ALA A 52 -16.82 -4.59 6.11
C ALA A 52 -17.03 -3.14 6.63
N PRO A 53 -17.16 -2.13 5.74
CA PRO A 53 -17.23 -2.24 4.28
C PRO A 53 -15.86 -2.20 3.57
N TYR A 54 -14.74 -2.33 4.28
CA TYR A 54 -13.39 -2.24 3.72
C TYR A 54 -12.84 -3.57 3.19
N ASP A 55 -13.61 -4.64 3.32
CA ASP A 55 -13.27 -6.00 2.91
C ASP A 55 -13.32 -6.20 1.39
N ASP A 56 -14.14 -5.41 0.70
CA ASP A 56 -14.35 -5.46 -0.75
C ASP A 56 -14.55 -4.04 -1.35
N PRO A 57 -14.00 -3.75 -2.54
CA PRO A 57 -14.16 -2.45 -3.18
C PRO A 57 -15.61 -2.05 -3.49
N LEU A 58 -16.50 -3.01 -3.78
CA LEU A 58 -17.91 -2.73 -4.06
C LEU A 58 -18.68 -2.46 -2.77
N HIS A 59 -18.33 -3.13 -1.67
CA HIS A 59 -18.87 -2.79 -0.34
C HIS A 59 -18.49 -1.37 0.05
N TYR A 60 -17.21 -1.01 -0.11
CA TYR A 60 -16.71 0.33 0.14
C TYR A 60 -17.48 1.37 -0.69
N LEU A 61 -17.57 1.16 -2.01
CA LEU A 61 -18.27 2.08 -2.91
C LEU A 61 -19.75 2.27 -2.53
N ALA A 62 -20.43 1.18 -2.19
CA ALA A 62 -21.82 1.23 -1.76
C ALA A 62 -21.99 2.04 -0.47
N ALA A 63 -21.10 1.86 0.50
CA ALA A 63 -21.13 2.58 1.77
C ALA A 63 -20.89 4.09 1.59
N VAL A 64 -19.93 4.47 0.73
CA VAL A 64 -19.68 5.90 0.40
C VAL A 64 -20.90 6.53 -0.27
N ILE A 65 -21.46 5.90 -1.31
CA ILE A 65 -22.60 6.46 -2.06
C ILE A 65 -23.85 6.60 -1.17
N ARG A 66 -24.03 5.71 -0.19
CA ARG A 66 -25.12 5.78 0.77
C ARG A 66 -24.88 6.75 1.93
N GLY A 67 -23.69 7.34 2.02
CA GLY A 67 -23.30 8.21 3.12
C GLY A 67 -23.10 7.47 4.45
N GLU A 68 -22.87 6.16 4.42
CA GLU A 68 -22.61 5.32 5.60
C GLU A 68 -21.17 5.54 6.12
N ILE A 69 -20.25 5.91 5.23
CA ILE A 69 -18.87 6.28 5.56
C ILE A 69 -18.47 7.57 4.83
N GLN A 70 -17.59 8.35 5.44
CA GLN A 70 -16.86 9.43 4.76
C GLN A 70 -15.53 8.86 4.23
N ASP A 71 -15.18 9.19 2.99
CA ASP A 71 -14.01 8.63 2.32
C ASP A 71 -12.72 9.42 2.54
N ASP A 72 -12.79 10.60 3.15
CA ASP A 72 -11.64 11.51 3.33
C ASP A 72 -10.38 10.80 3.84
N GLY A 73 -9.34 10.76 3.01
CA GLY A 73 -8.03 10.20 3.37
C GLY A 73 -7.97 8.67 3.47
N LEU A 74 -9.03 7.94 3.08
CA LEU A 74 -8.99 6.47 3.00
C LEU A 74 -8.23 6.01 1.76
N PRO A 75 -7.62 4.81 1.75
CA PRO A 75 -6.84 4.32 0.61
C PRO A 75 -7.60 4.27 -0.73
N SER A 76 -8.94 4.13 -0.67
CA SER A 76 -9.82 4.04 -1.85
C SER A 76 -10.57 5.34 -2.16
N SER A 77 -10.20 6.43 -1.51
CA SER A 77 -10.79 7.76 -1.70
C SER A 77 -10.39 8.43 -3.01
N LEU A 78 -11.13 9.46 -3.40
CA LEU A 78 -10.81 10.25 -4.59
C LEU A 78 -9.51 11.05 -4.42
N ASP A 79 -9.32 11.70 -3.29
CA ASP A 79 -8.12 12.49 -2.99
C ASP A 79 -6.86 11.61 -3.01
N THR A 80 -6.92 10.41 -2.43
CA THR A 80 -5.80 9.45 -2.53
C THR A 80 -5.54 9.02 -3.98
N ASN A 81 -6.59 8.79 -4.78
CA ASN A 81 -6.42 8.43 -6.20
C ASN A 81 -5.76 9.55 -7.03
N LEU A 82 -6.07 10.81 -6.74
CA LEU A 82 -5.42 11.95 -7.41
C LEU A 82 -3.93 12.01 -7.07
N ILE A 83 -3.57 11.84 -5.79
CA ILE A 83 -2.18 11.77 -5.33
C ILE A 83 -1.43 10.60 -6.00
N VAL A 84 -2.05 9.42 -6.06
CA VAL A 84 -1.48 8.24 -6.74
C VAL A 84 -1.23 8.52 -8.22
N SER A 85 -2.21 9.12 -8.90
CA SER A 85 -2.09 9.46 -10.33
C SER A 85 -0.93 10.42 -10.58
N GLU A 86 -0.74 11.41 -9.72
CA GLU A 86 0.36 12.36 -9.79
C GLU A 86 1.73 11.69 -9.56
N ILE A 87 1.83 10.80 -8.57
CA ILE A 87 3.04 9.99 -8.31
C ILE A 87 3.39 9.14 -9.54
N LEU A 88 2.39 8.54 -10.19
CA LEU A 88 2.59 7.70 -11.37
C LEU A 88 3.04 8.53 -12.58
N ASP A 89 2.50 9.73 -12.79
CA ASP A 89 2.97 10.61 -13.86
C ASP A 89 4.41 11.10 -13.60
N ALA A 90 4.73 11.50 -12.36
CA ALA A 90 6.09 11.85 -11.97
C ALA A 90 7.08 10.68 -12.16
N ALA A 91 6.66 9.45 -11.85
CA ALA A 91 7.46 8.24 -12.07
C ALA A 91 7.70 7.98 -13.58
N ARG A 92 6.68 8.19 -14.42
CA ARG A 92 6.80 8.11 -15.89
C ARG A 92 7.81 9.12 -16.43
N GLN A 93 7.72 10.39 -16.00
CA GLN A 93 8.67 11.44 -16.39
C GLN A 93 10.10 11.16 -15.90
N SER A 94 10.23 10.66 -14.66
CA SER A 94 11.51 10.22 -14.07
C SER A 94 12.16 9.11 -14.89
N ALA A 95 11.38 8.09 -15.28
CA ALA A 95 11.86 6.98 -16.11
C ALA A 95 12.32 7.43 -17.51
N GLN A 96 11.63 8.41 -18.11
CA GLN A 96 11.99 8.96 -19.42
C GLN A 96 13.26 9.82 -19.36
N SER A 97 13.43 10.62 -18.31
CA SER A 97 14.53 11.59 -18.19
C SER A 97 15.75 11.06 -17.45
N GLY A 98 15.61 9.96 -16.70
CA GLY A 98 16.63 9.44 -15.79
C GLY A 98 16.90 10.32 -14.57
N LYS A 99 16.03 11.29 -14.27
CA LYS A 99 16.20 12.26 -13.18
C LYS A 99 15.06 12.19 -12.18
N SER A 100 15.37 12.49 -10.92
CA SER A 100 14.33 12.59 -9.88
C SER A 100 13.38 13.76 -10.18
N VAL A 101 12.08 13.48 -10.18
CA VAL A 101 11.01 14.47 -10.27
C VAL A 101 10.50 14.78 -8.86
N ARG A 102 10.35 16.05 -8.51
CA ARG A 102 9.81 16.49 -7.23
C ARG A 102 8.29 16.60 -7.32
N LEU A 103 7.63 16.26 -6.22
CA LEU A 103 6.20 16.46 -6.02
C LEU A 103 5.96 17.67 -5.10
N PRO A 104 4.82 18.37 -5.23
CA PRO A 104 3.81 18.17 -6.27
C PRO A 104 4.31 18.62 -7.66
N LEU A 105 3.72 18.08 -8.71
CA LEU A 105 3.96 18.48 -10.09
C LEU A 105 3.48 19.94 -10.30
N PRO A 106 4.15 20.72 -11.16
CA PRO A 106 3.68 22.05 -11.52
C PRO A 106 2.31 21.96 -12.22
N HIS A 107 1.41 22.86 -11.87
CA HIS A 107 0.11 23.05 -12.55
C HIS A 107 0.24 23.91 -13.80
#